data_AF-A0AAP5Q523-F1
#
_entry.id   AF-A0AAP5Q523-F1
#
_cell.length_a   1.000
_cell.length_b   1.000
_cell.length_c   1.000
_cell.angle_alpha   90.00
_cell.angle_beta   90.00
_cell.angle_gamma   90.00
#
_symmetry.space_group_name_H-M   'P 1'
#
loop_
_entity.id
_entity.type
_entity.pdbx_description
1 polymer ?
#
loop_
_entity_poly.entity_id
_entity_poly.type
_entity_poly.pdbx_seq_one_letter_code
_entity_poly.pdbx_strand_id
1 'polypeptide(L)'
;MALPQLPTLGDLAMWLEVEPDELDWFADRWRVPAQSAATPLHHYSYKAIEKRDGRCRIIEVPKSRLRALQRKVLHGLLDRVPAHDAVHGFRRGRNTVTFAAPHAGKAVVIRFDLMDFFASVHAGRVYSVLRALG
;
A
#
# COMPACT_ATOMS: atom_id res chain seq x y z
N MET A 1 0.43 -0.81 -22.23
CA MET A 1 1.85 -0.82 -21.85
C MET A 1 2.08 -2.05 -21.01
N ALA A 2 3.11 -2.85 -21.29
CA ALA A 2 3.40 -4.07 -20.53
C ALA A 2 3.91 -3.74 -19.11
N LEU A 3 3.70 -4.66 -18.17
CA LEU A 3 4.29 -4.61 -16.83
C LEU A 3 5.81 -4.91 -16.93
N PRO A 4 6.65 -4.33 -16.05
CA PRO A 4 8.07 -4.68 -16.01
C PRO A 4 8.25 -6.18 -15.73
N GLN A 5 9.22 -6.80 -16.41
CA GLN A 5 9.58 -8.20 -16.18
C GLN A 5 10.67 -8.25 -15.11
N LEU A 6 10.37 -8.82 -13.94
CA LEU A 6 11.26 -8.87 -12.77
C LEU A 6 11.41 -10.32 -12.28
N PRO A 7 12.05 -11.21 -13.07
CA PRO A 7 12.07 -12.65 -12.78
C PRO A 7 12.97 -13.02 -11.59
N THR A 8 13.95 -12.19 -11.24
CA THR A 8 14.87 -12.43 -10.12
C THR A 8 14.86 -11.29 -9.10
N LEU A 9 15.37 -11.55 -7.90
CA LEU A 9 15.60 -10.51 -6.89
C LEU A 9 16.63 -9.47 -7.38
N GLY A 10 17.61 -9.87 -8.19
CA GLY A 10 18.57 -8.95 -8.80
C GLY A 10 17.89 -7.96 -9.76
N ASP A 11 16.96 -8.45 -10.58
CA ASP A 11 16.17 -7.59 -11.48
C ASP A 11 15.29 -6.62 -10.68
N LEU A 12 14.69 -7.09 -9.59
CA LEU A 12 13.90 -6.23 -8.70
C LEU A 12 14.78 -5.16 -8.04
N ALA A 13 15.94 -5.52 -7.51
CA ALA A 13 16.88 -4.60 -6.86
C ALA A 13 17.36 -3.51 -7.84
N MET A 14 17.84 -3.95 -9.01
CA MET A 14 18.24 -3.07 -10.10
C MET A 14 17.09 -2.16 -10.52
N TRP A 15 15.90 -2.72 -10.72
CA TRP A 15 14.72 -1.94 -11.07
C TRP A 15 14.32 -0.96 -9.97
N LEU A 16 14.54 -1.28 -8.70
CA LEU A 16 14.26 -0.38 -7.57
C LEU A 16 15.37 0.64 -7.31
N GLU A 17 16.53 0.52 -7.97
CA GLU A 17 17.75 1.30 -7.70
C GLU A 17 18.23 1.14 -6.25
N VAL A 18 18.28 -0.12 -5.79
CA VAL A 18 18.83 -0.51 -4.48
C VAL A 18 19.76 -1.70 -4.66
N GLU A 19 20.63 -1.94 -3.68
CA GLU A 19 21.45 -3.14 -3.69
C GLU A 19 20.61 -4.39 -3.33
N PRO A 20 20.93 -5.59 -3.86
CA PRO A 20 20.14 -6.79 -3.60
C PRO A 20 19.99 -7.15 -2.13
N ASP A 21 21.01 -6.89 -1.32
CA ASP A 21 21.02 -7.11 0.14
C ASP A 21 20.11 -6.14 0.89
N GLU A 22 19.78 -4.99 0.30
CA GLU A 22 18.86 -4.02 0.90
C GLU A 22 17.39 -4.42 0.72
N LEU A 23 17.07 -5.33 -0.20
CA LEU A 23 15.69 -5.77 -0.42
C LEU A 23 15.07 -6.36 0.84
N ASP A 24 15.80 -7.24 1.53
CA ASP A 24 15.34 -7.83 2.79
C ASP A 24 15.18 -6.76 3.87
N TRP A 25 16.09 -5.79 3.92
CA TRP A 25 15.97 -4.66 4.83
C TRP A 25 14.64 -3.92 4.59
N PHE A 26 14.30 -3.57 3.34
CA PHE A 26 13.06 -2.85 3.02
C PHE A 26 11.79 -3.70 3.16
N ALA A 27 11.92 -5.02 2.99
CA ALA A 27 10.82 -5.98 3.08
C ALA A 27 10.60 -6.53 4.51
N ASP A 28 11.52 -6.25 5.45
CA ASP A 28 11.48 -6.79 6.79
C ASP A 28 10.15 -6.46 7.50
N ARG A 29 9.71 -7.41 8.33
CA ARG A 29 8.35 -7.40 8.89
C ARG A 29 8.18 -6.23 9.84
N TRP A 30 7.18 -5.43 9.49
CA TRP A 30 6.62 -4.34 10.28
C TRP A 30 6.21 -4.81 11.69
N ARG A 31 6.63 -4.05 12.72
CA ARG A 31 6.35 -4.19 14.18
C ARG A 31 7.35 -5.00 15.02
N VAL A 32 8.63 -5.04 14.67
CA VAL A 32 9.63 -5.43 15.67
C VAL A 32 9.93 -4.22 16.57
N PRO A 33 9.73 -4.28 17.90
CA PRO A 33 10.16 -3.22 18.80
C PRO A 33 11.67 -3.02 18.67
N ALA A 34 12.16 -1.79 18.79
CA ALA A 34 13.60 -1.58 18.98
C ALA A 34 14.02 -2.27 20.29
N GLN A 35 14.83 -3.32 20.18
CA GLN A 35 15.27 -4.10 21.34
C GLN A 35 16.56 -3.51 21.95
N SER A 36 17.34 -2.77 21.16
CA SER A 36 18.58 -2.12 21.60
C SER A 36 18.96 -0.91 20.73
N ALA A 37 19.96 -0.14 21.14
CA ALA A 37 20.55 0.94 20.33
C ALA A 37 21.19 0.45 19.01
N ALA A 38 21.47 -0.85 18.90
CA ALA A 38 21.95 -1.50 17.68
C ALA A 38 20.80 -1.99 16.77
N THR A 39 19.53 -1.73 17.12
CA THR A 39 18.40 -2.09 16.25
C THR A 39 18.50 -1.32 14.94
N PRO A 40 18.36 -1.99 13.78
CA PRO A 40 18.29 -1.31 12.49
C PRO A 40 17.25 -0.19 12.48
N LEU A 41 17.56 0.90 11.77
CA LEU A 41 16.63 2.01 11.59
C LEU A 41 15.30 1.52 11.00
N HIS A 42 14.19 1.75 11.69
CA HIS A 42 12.85 1.43 11.17
C HIS A 42 12.43 2.30 9.97
N HIS A 43 11.52 1.83 9.14
CA HIS A 43 11.19 2.51 7.87
C HIS A 43 10.11 3.57 7.96
N TYR A 44 9.53 3.76 9.13
CA TYR A 44 8.39 4.63 9.30
C TYR A 44 8.53 5.43 10.59
N SER A 45 7.85 6.56 10.62
CA SER A 45 7.53 7.30 11.83
C SER A 45 6.03 7.17 12.14
N TYR A 46 5.65 7.39 13.39
CA TYR A 46 4.28 7.24 13.84
C TYR A 46 3.72 8.59 14.29
N LYS A 47 2.48 8.87 13.91
CA LYS A 47 1.73 10.04 14.36
C LYS A 47 0.37 9.61 14.86
N ALA A 48 0.04 9.94 16.10
CA ALA A 48 -1.31 9.78 16.61
C ALA A 48 -2.20 10.95 16.14
N ILE A 49 -3.40 10.63 15.67
CA ILE A 49 -4.45 11.60 15.35
C ILE A 49 -5.68 11.23 16.15
N GLU A 50 -6.15 12.14 16.99
CA GLU A 50 -7.41 12.00 17.68
C GLU A 50 -8.57 12.12 16.69
N LYS A 51 -9.48 11.16 16.75
CA LYS A 51 -10.74 11.21 16.03
C LYS A 51 -11.75 12.03 16.85
N ARG A 52 -12.78 12.53 16.17
CA ARG A 52 -13.91 13.25 16.79
C ARG A 52 -14.65 12.43 17.86
N ASP A 53 -14.52 11.10 17.82
CA ASP A 53 -15.13 10.16 18.77
C ASP A 53 -14.21 9.81 19.96
N GLY A 54 -13.09 10.53 20.14
CA GLY A 54 -12.13 10.32 21.23
C GLY A 54 -11.17 9.14 21.02
N ARG A 55 -11.32 8.35 19.94
CA ARG A 55 -10.38 7.27 19.63
C ARG A 55 -9.15 7.80 18.89
N CYS A 56 -7.99 7.18 19.12
CA CYS A 56 -6.77 7.52 18.39
C CYS A 56 -6.63 6.69 17.11
N ARG A 57 -6.23 7.35 16.01
CA ARG A 57 -5.72 6.70 14.80
C ARG A 57 -4.21 6.89 14.75
N ILE A 58 -3.47 5.80 14.77
CA ILE A 58 -2.03 5.81 14.49
C ILE A 58 -1.86 5.89 12.97
N ILE A 59 -1.14 6.90 12.51
CA ILE A 59 -0.69 7.03 11.12
C ILE A 59 0.77 6.62 11.07
N GLU A 60 1.03 5.62 10.24
CA GLU A 60 2.34 5.08 9.93
C GLU A 60 2.84 5.80 8.68
N VAL A 61 3.87 6.64 8.83
CA VAL A 61 4.40 7.49 7.76
C VAL A 61 5.72 6.92 7.27
N PRO A 62 5.81 6.40 6.02
CA PRO A 62 7.07 5.88 5.51
C PRO A 62 8.10 7.01 5.38
N LYS A 63 9.33 6.71 5.81
CA LYS A 63 10.52 7.54 5.61
C LYS A 63 10.81 7.69 4.11
N SER A 64 11.58 8.71 3.76
CA SER A 64 11.80 9.15 2.38
C SER A 64 12.22 8.02 1.44
N ARG A 65 13.17 7.18 1.84
CA ARG A 65 13.71 6.09 1.02
C ARG A 65 12.66 5.01 0.72
N LEU A 66 12.01 4.47 1.76
CA LEU A 66 10.92 3.50 1.56
C LEU A 66 9.76 4.12 0.76
N ARG A 67 9.40 5.38 1.03
CA ARG A 67 8.35 6.08 0.28
C ARG A 67 8.68 6.20 -1.22
N ALA A 68 9.93 6.45 -1.56
CA ALA A 68 10.38 6.52 -2.95
C ALA A 68 10.22 5.15 -3.64
N LEU A 69 10.65 4.07 -2.99
CA LEU A 69 10.50 2.71 -3.51
C LEU A 69 9.02 2.33 -3.70
N GLN A 70 8.18 2.59 -2.69
CA GLN A 70 6.73 2.35 -2.77
C GLN A 70 6.06 3.13 -3.91
N ARG A 71 6.50 4.37 -4.18
CA ARG A 71 6.00 5.15 -5.34
C ARG A 71 6.47 4.59 -6.67
N LYS A 72 7.69 4.07 -6.74
CA LYS A 72 8.21 3.40 -7.94
C LYS A 72 7.40 2.14 -8.25
N VAL A 73 7.11 1.34 -7.22
CA VAL A 73 6.18 0.19 -7.30
C VAL A 73 4.79 0.65 -7.76
N LEU A 74 4.22 1.69 -7.14
CA LEU A 74 2.91 2.20 -7.50
C LEU A 74 2.83 2.60 -8.98
N HIS A 75 3.68 3.54 -9.43
CA HIS A 75 3.58 4.10 -10.78
C HIS A 75 4.16 3.19 -11.87
N GLY A 76 5.14 2.36 -11.52
CA GLY A 76 5.82 1.46 -12.43
C GLY A 76 5.10 0.13 -12.64
N LEU A 77 4.30 -0.31 -11.66
CA LEU A 77 3.60 -1.60 -11.69
C LEU A 77 2.11 -1.44 -11.42
N LEU A 78 1.71 -0.98 -10.24
CA LEU A 78 0.31 -1.09 -9.77
C LEU A 78 -0.67 -0.20 -10.54
N ASP A 79 -0.29 1.03 -10.91
CA ASP A 79 -1.13 1.96 -11.70
C ASP A 79 -1.45 1.42 -13.10
N ARG A 80 -0.68 0.44 -13.58
CA ARG A 80 -0.87 -0.19 -14.89
C ARG A 80 -1.83 -1.37 -14.84
N VAL A 81 -2.17 -1.85 -13.64
CA VAL A 81 -3.12 -2.95 -13.44
C VAL A 81 -4.54 -2.40 -13.58
N PRO A 82 -5.37 -2.93 -14.50
CA PRO A 82 -6.73 -2.45 -14.66
C PRO A 82 -7.57 -2.75 -13.42
N ALA A 83 -8.13 -1.71 -12.82
CA ALA A 83 -9.12 -1.84 -11.75
C ALA A 83 -10.53 -1.92 -12.33
N HIS A 84 -11.43 -2.61 -11.62
CA HIS A 84 -12.85 -2.64 -11.96
C HIS A 84 -13.45 -1.22 -12.00
N ASP A 85 -14.40 -0.98 -12.91
CA ASP A 85 -14.89 0.39 -13.15
C ASP A 85 -15.62 1.03 -11.97
N ALA A 86 -16.24 0.21 -11.12
CA ALA A 86 -16.85 0.63 -9.86
C ALA A 86 -15.84 1.02 -8.76
N VAL A 87 -14.52 0.93 -9.00
CA VAL A 87 -13.51 1.40 -8.05
C VAL A 87 -13.31 2.90 -8.20
N HIS A 88 -13.54 3.64 -7.11
CA HIS A 88 -13.29 5.09 -7.03
C HIS A 88 -12.20 5.46 -6.02
N GLY A 89 -12.01 4.66 -4.97
CA GLY A 89 -10.95 4.89 -3.97
C GLY A 89 -9.57 4.74 -4.60
N PHE A 90 -8.67 5.67 -4.29
CA PHE A 90 -7.26 5.66 -4.73
C PHE A 90 -7.05 5.56 -6.26
N ARG A 91 -8.07 5.86 -7.08
CA ARG A 91 -8.00 5.77 -8.54
C ARG A 91 -7.87 7.16 -9.16
N ARG A 92 -6.88 7.33 -10.04
CA ARG A 92 -6.70 8.58 -10.79
C ARG A 92 -7.95 8.91 -11.61
N GLY A 93 -8.37 10.17 -11.60
CA GLY A 93 -9.56 10.64 -12.32
C GLY A 93 -10.90 10.26 -11.66
N ARG A 94 -10.89 9.56 -10.53
CA ARG A 94 -12.07 9.34 -9.68
C ARG A 94 -11.93 10.10 -8.38
N ASN A 95 -13.06 10.40 -7.76
CA ASN A 95 -13.14 11.11 -6.48
C ASN A 95 -14.43 10.74 -5.73
N THR A 96 -14.59 11.30 -4.53
CA THR A 96 -15.77 11.07 -3.67
C THR A 96 -17.09 11.48 -4.33
N VAL A 97 -17.08 12.50 -5.19
CA VAL A 97 -18.28 12.94 -5.92
C VAL A 97 -18.68 11.89 -6.96
N THR A 98 -17.74 11.43 -7.78
CA THR A 98 -17.99 10.37 -8.77
C THR A 98 -18.44 9.07 -8.12
N PHE A 99 -17.98 8.78 -6.90
CA PHE A 99 -18.43 7.62 -6.10
C PHE A 99 -19.87 7.79 -5.62
N ALA A 100 -20.24 8.98 -5.14
CA ALA A 100 -21.58 9.23 -4.59
C ALA A 100 -22.66 9.37 -5.67
N ALA A 101 -22.31 9.88 -6.85
CA ALA A 101 -23.27 10.21 -7.91
C ALA A 101 -24.21 9.05 -8.31
N PRO A 102 -23.76 7.79 -8.49
CA PRO A 102 -24.63 6.66 -8.81
C PRO A 102 -25.64 6.32 -7.70
N HIS A 103 -25.36 6.72 -6.46
CA HIS A 103 -26.19 6.44 -5.28
C HIS A 103 -27.16 7.58 -4.94
N ALA A 104 -26.97 8.77 -5.51
CA ALA A 104 -27.83 9.92 -5.27
C ALA A 104 -29.27 9.63 -5.75
N GLY A 105 -30.25 10.01 -4.94
CA GLY A 105 -31.68 9.82 -5.26
C GLY A 105 -32.17 8.37 -5.23
N LYS A 106 -31.35 7.41 -4.81
CA LYS A 106 -31.81 6.02 -4.62
C LYS A 106 -32.62 5.92 -3.33
N ALA A 107 -33.75 5.21 -3.40
CA ALA A 107 -34.62 4.98 -2.24
C ALA A 107 -33.93 4.18 -1.12
N VAL A 108 -32.97 3.31 -1.49
CA VAL A 108 -32.18 2.51 -0.56
C VAL A 108 -30.72 2.50 -1.01
N VAL A 109 -29.80 2.67 -0.06
CA VAL A 109 -28.36 2.54 -0.25
C VAL A 109 -27.81 1.60 0.83
N ILE A 110 -27.15 0.52 0.40
CA ILE A 110 -26.52 -0.44 1.32
C ILE A 110 -25.05 -0.06 1.47
N ARG A 111 -24.59 0.05 2.72
CA ARG A 111 -23.20 0.40 3.05
C ARG A 111 -22.52 -0.75 3.76
N PHE A 112 -21.32 -1.10 3.29
CA PHE A 112 -20.43 -2.05 3.93
C PHE A 112 -19.12 -1.36 4.29
N ASP A 113 -18.52 -1.78 5.40
CA ASP A 113 -17.19 -1.35 5.83
C ASP A 113 -16.42 -2.58 6.33
N LEU A 114 -15.12 -2.60 6.07
CA LEU A 114 -14.25 -3.71 6.49
C LEU A 114 -13.50 -3.30 7.75
N MET A 115 -13.67 -4.07 8.82
CA MET A 115 -12.92 -3.91 10.05
C MET A 115 -11.43 -4.18 9.80
N ASP A 116 -10.57 -3.27 10.26
CA ASP A 116 -9.11 -3.40 10.22
C ASP A 116 -8.54 -3.84 8.86
N PHE A 117 -9.03 -3.24 7.77
CA PHE A 117 -8.68 -3.60 6.39
C PHE A 117 -7.16 -3.80 6.17
N PHE A 118 -6.32 -2.85 6.57
CA PHE A 118 -4.88 -2.96 6.34
C PHE A 118 -4.23 -4.08 7.15
N ALA A 119 -4.68 -4.32 8.39
CA ALA A 119 -4.15 -5.38 9.24
C ALA A 119 -4.63 -6.78 8.82
N SER A 120 -5.75 -6.86 8.10
CA SER A 120 -6.31 -8.13 7.61
C SER A 120 -5.78 -8.57 6.24
N VAL A 121 -5.01 -7.73 5.53
CA VAL A 121 -4.37 -8.09 4.26
C VAL A 121 -3.00 -8.72 4.52
N HIS A 122 -2.91 -10.05 4.44
CA HIS A 122 -1.66 -10.79 4.65
C HIS A 122 -0.79 -10.87 3.39
N ALA A 123 0.52 -11.02 3.58
CA ALA A 123 1.52 -11.12 2.51
C ALA A 123 1.18 -12.20 1.46
N GLY A 124 0.66 -13.36 1.88
CA GLY A 124 0.24 -14.41 0.96
C GLY A 124 -0.86 -13.97 -0.02
N ARG A 125 -1.80 -13.12 0.42
CA ARG A 125 -2.85 -12.57 -0.46
C ARG A 125 -2.25 -11.60 -1.48
N VAL A 126 -1.33 -10.74 -1.04
CA VAL A 126 -0.61 -9.81 -1.94
C VAL A 126 0.20 -10.59 -2.97
N TYR A 127 0.95 -11.60 -2.53
CA TYR A 127 1.72 -12.48 -3.40
C TYR A 127 0.85 -13.16 -4.45
N SER A 128 -0.29 -13.74 -4.06
CA SER A 128 -1.20 -14.40 -5.00
C SER A 128 -1.74 -13.43 -6.06
N VAL A 129 -2.06 -12.19 -5.69
CA VAL A 129 -2.50 -11.16 -6.65
C VAL A 129 -1.37 -10.80 -7.60
N LEU A 130 -0.16 -10.52 -7.09
CA LEU A 130 0.98 -10.18 -7.93
C LEU A 130 1.33 -11.32 -8.89
N ARG A 131 1.37 -12.57 -8.41
CA ARG A 131 1.63 -13.75 -9.25
C ARG A 131 0.59 -13.95 -10.35
N ALA A 132 -0.66 -13.58 -10.11
CA ALA A 132 -1.71 -13.68 -11.13
C ALA A 132 -1.59 -12.61 -12.23
N LEU A 133 -0.83 -11.53 -11.99
CA LEU A 133 -0.60 -10.46 -12.97
C LEU A 133 0.56 -10.78 -13.95
N GLY A 134 1.36 -11.82 -13.67
CA GLY A 134 2.56 -12.20 -14.41
C GLY A 134 3.82 -11.75 -13.71
#